data_AF-M1D650-F1
#
_entry.id   AF-M1D650-F1
#
_cell.length_a   1.000
_cell.length_b   1.000
_cell.length_c   1.000
_cell.angle_alpha   90.00
_cell.angle_beta   90.00
_cell.angle_gamma   90.00
#
_symmetry.space_group_name_H-M   'P 1'
#
loop_
_entity.id
_entity.type
_entity.pdbx_description
1 polymer ?
#
loop_
_entity_poly.entity_id
_entity_poly.type
_entity_poly.pdbx_seq_one_letter_code
_entity_poly.pdbx_strand_id
1 'polypeptide(L)'
;MPTRPEFDNLILQGSTEWRKLCQNDTYINDFPNKHFDLETVLHAGIRPLSISHDQSFVGFFIPEKFDSLQGVMSFDQIWDKISSVTDGIEFEPRVYIISWNDHFFVLKVEENAYYIIDTLGERLYEGCSKAYILRFDDNTMIYENVAEEKSQKNDTKDKEEMICKGKECCREFIKRFLAAIPLKELEEQEKKETISYVSLHHRLQIEFNLSYLLSSSSSSLTSSPFSSSSTTSTL
;
A
#
# COMPACT_ATOMS: atom_id res chain seq x y z
N MET A 1 -13.88 -7.92 8.01
CA MET A 1 -13.99 -6.78 7.06
C MET A 1 -15.17 -5.92 7.47
N PRO A 2 -15.13 -4.58 7.30
CA PRO A 2 -16.26 -3.71 7.63
C PRO A 2 -17.46 -3.98 6.70
N THR A 3 -18.66 -3.70 7.19
CA THR A 3 -19.85 -3.53 6.35
C THR A 3 -19.68 -2.29 5.47
N ARG A 4 -20.47 -2.18 4.40
CA ARG A 4 -20.42 -1.02 3.50
C ARG A 4 -20.62 0.32 4.24
N PRO A 5 -21.64 0.49 5.11
CA PRO A 5 -21.80 1.76 5.84
C PRO A 5 -20.64 2.08 6.79
N GLU A 6 -20.07 1.06 7.46
CA GLU A 6 -18.88 1.25 8.29
C GLU A 6 -17.68 1.69 7.46
N PHE A 7 -17.51 1.09 6.27
CA PHE A 7 -16.44 1.44 5.36
C PHE A 7 -16.59 2.85 4.79
N ASP A 8 -17.78 3.21 4.31
CA ASP A 8 -18.06 4.57 3.82
C ASP A 8 -17.78 5.62 4.92
N ASN A 9 -18.13 5.32 6.18
CA ASN A 9 -17.82 6.17 7.32
C ASN A 9 -16.31 6.27 7.59
N LEU A 10 -15.56 5.15 7.51
CA LEU A 10 -14.10 5.16 7.64
C LEU A 10 -13.45 6.06 6.58
N ILE A 11 -13.90 5.99 5.32
CA ILE A 11 -13.39 6.85 4.23
C ILE A 11 -13.72 8.31 4.50
N LEU A 12 -14.97 8.63 4.89
CA LEU A 12 -15.38 9.98 5.23
C LEU A 12 -14.56 10.57 6.39
N GLN A 13 -14.30 9.77 7.42
CA GLN A 13 -13.46 10.17 8.55
C GLN A 13 -12.02 10.41 8.11
N GLY A 14 -11.41 9.47 7.37
CA GLY A 14 -10.05 9.63 6.85
C GLY A 14 -9.88 10.86 5.97
N SER A 15 -10.83 11.08 5.05
CA SER A 15 -10.94 12.28 4.20
C SER A 15 -11.06 13.57 5.01
N THR A 16 -11.79 13.54 6.13
CA THR A 16 -11.92 14.68 7.03
C THR A 16 -10.63 14.97 7.80
N GLU A 17 -9.96 13.94 8.33
CA GLU A 17 -8.67 14.11 8.99
C GLU A 17 -7.58 14.60 8.02
N TRP A 18 -7.57 14.08 6.78
CA TRP A 18 -6.66 14.57 5.74
C TRP A 18 -6.85 16.07 5.46
N ARG A 19 -8.10 16.51 5.32
CA ARG A 19 -8.40 17.95 5.12
C ARG A 19 -7.99 18.82 6.30
N LYS A 20 -8.04 18.30 7.53
CA LYS A 20 -7.52 19.02 8.72
C LYS A 20 -5.99 19.15 8.66
N LEU A 21 -5.26 18.11 8.23
CA LEU A 21 -3.83 18.21 7.99
C LEU A 21 -3.50 19.30 6.96
N CYS A 22 -4.29 19.39 5.88
CA CYS A 22 -4.17 20.44 4.88
C CYS A 22 -4.47 21.87 5.39
N GLN A 23 -4.91 22.04 6.63
CA GLN A 23 -5.12 23.37 7.25
C GLN A 23 -3.97 23.75 8.19
N ASN A 24 -3.03 22.84 8.43
CA ASN A 24 -1.84 23.13 9.22
C ASN A 24 -0.79 23.83 8.35
N ASP A 25 -0.44 25.06 8.72
CA ASP A 25 0.51 25.88 7.96
C ASP A 25 1.89 25.22 7.80
N THR A 26 2.34 24.46 8.81
CA THR A 26 3.62 23.72 8.73
C THR A 26 3.55 22.68 7.61
N TYR A 27 2.52 21.84 7.60
CA TYR A 27 2.39 20.79 6.59
C TYR A 27 2.12 21.34 5.19
N ILE A 28 1.39 22.45 5.05
CA ILE A 28 1.15 23.06 3.74
C ILE A 28 2.39 23.71 3.15
N ASN A 29 3.28 24.27 3.97
CA ASN A 29 4.54 24.80 3.48
C ASN A 29 5.44 23.69 2.91
N ASP A 30 5.42 22.51 3.52
CA ASP A 30 6.20 21.35 3.07
C ASP A 30 5.51 20.61 1.91
N PHE A 31 4.17 20.55 1.92
CA PHE A 31 3.34 19.85 0.93
C PHE A 31 2.26 20.77 0.32
N PRO A 32 2.65 21.74 -0.53
CA PRO A 32 1.71 22.70 -1.12
C PRO A 32 0.67 22.04 -2.06
N ASN A 33 1.00 20.87 -2.62
CA ASN A 33 0.11 20.04 -3.43
C ASN A 33 -0.87 19.19 -2.59
N LYS A 34 -0.76 19.21 -1.26
CA LYS A 34 -1.58 18.43 -0.30
C LYS A 34 -1.40 16.91 -0.39
N HIS A 35 -0.30 16.46 -0.98
CA HIS A 35 0.10 15.05 -1.04
C HIS A 35 1.12 14.80 0.07
N PHE A 36 0.68 14.28 1.21
CA PHE A 36 1.56 13.96 2.32
C PHE A 36 2.23 12.60 2.10
N ASP A 37 3.51 12.51 2.45
CA ASP A 37 4.18 11.21 2.54
C ASP A 37 3.70 10.43 3.78
N LEU A 38 4.00 9.12 3.79
CA LEU A 38 3.56 8.22 4.85
C LEU A 38 4.12 8.64 6.22
N GLU A 39 5.38 9.06 6.27
CA GLU A 39 6.05 9.48 7.52
C GLU A 39 5.37 10.69 8.15
N THR A 40 5.02 11.70 7.35
CA THR A 40 4.29 12.89 7.80
C THR A 40 2.95 12.50 8.44
N VAL A 41 2.20 11.58 7.81
CA VAL A 41 0.91 11.12 8.34
C VAL A 41 1.08 10.32 9.63
N LEU A 42 2.10 9.47 9.73
CA LEU A 42 2.42 8.73 10.95
C LEU A 42 2.84 9.68 12.09
N HIS A 43 3.70 10.67 11.79
CA HIS A 43 4.21 11.64 12.75
C HIS A 43 3.10 12.58 13.27
N ALA A 44 2.09 12.86 12.44
CA ALA A 44 0.92 13.62 12.86
C ALA A 44 0.09 12.91 13.95
N GLY A 45 0.27 11.60 14.15
CA GLY A 45 -0.29 10.87 15.29
C GLY A 45 -1.83 10.82 15.31
N ILE A 46 -2.49 10.92 14.16
CA ILE A 46 -3.96 10.92 14.05
C ILE A 46 -4.56 9.61 14.59
N ARG A 47 -3.86 8.49 14.36
CA ARG A 47 -4.21 7.16 14.85
C ARG A 47 -2.96 6.50 15.45
N PRO A 48 -3.12 5.59 16.44
CA PRO A 48 -2.01 4.86 17.05
C PRO A 48 -1.49 3.77 16.09
N LEU A 49 -0.89 4.18 14.98
CA LEU A 49 -0.38 3.31 13.92
C LEU A 49 1.14 3.43 13.83
N SER A 50 1.82 2.33 13.53
CA SER A 50 3.26 2.31 13.30
C SER A 50 3.63 1.28 12.23
N ILE A 51 4.83 1.42 11.67
CA ILE A 51 5.37 0.53 10.62
C ILE A 51 6.47 -0.35 11.20
N SER A 52 6.44 -1.64 10.86
CA SER A 52 7.47 -2.61 11.23
C SER A 52 8.57 -2.64 10.17
N HIS A 53 9.77 -2.22 10.50
CA HIS A 53 10.89 -2.20 9.54
C HIS A 53 11.36 -3.61 9.14
N ASP A 54 11.30 -4.60 10.04
CA ASP A 54 11.80 -5.96 9.78
C ASP A 54 10.97 -6.72 8.73
N GLN A 55 9.72 -6.30 8.54
CA GLN A 55 8.76 -6.97 7.67
C GLN A 55 8.15 -5.98 6.67
N SER A 56 8.84 -4.87 6.43
CA SER A 56 8.56 -3.97 5.32
C SER A 56 9.57 -4.19 4.21
N PHE A 57 9.16 -3.96 2.97
CA PHE A 57 9.96 -4.29 1.80
C PHE A 57 9.96 -3.15 0.79
N VAL A 58 11.11 -2.92 0.17
CA VAL A 58 11.25 -2.05 -0.99
C VAL A 58 11.70 -2.92 -2.15
N GLY A 59 11.03 -2.79 -3.28
CA GLY A 59 11.37 -3.56 -4.47
C GLY A 59 10.88 -2.89 -5.73
N PHE A 60 11.08 -3.56 -6.85
CA PHE A 60 10.86 -3.00 -8.18
C PHE A 60 9.98 -3.92 -9.02
N PHE A 61 9.13 -3.33 -9.86
CA PHE A 61 8.41 -4.08 -10.89
C PHE A 61 9.35 -4.51 -12.02
N ILE A 62 9.49 -5.82 -12.21
CA ILE A 62 10.25 -6.47 -13.30
C ILE A 62 11.64 -5.82 -13.53
N PRO A 63 12.49 -5.73 -12.48
CA PRO A 63 13.81 -5.09 -12.61
C PRO A 63 14.71 -5.81 -13.60
N GLU A 64 14.47 -7.09 -13.90
CA GLU A 64 15.27 -7.92 -14.79
C GLU A 64 15.28 -7.41 -16.24
N LYS A 65 14.35 -6.52 -16.60
CA LYS A 65 14.32 -5.87 -17.91
C LYS A 65 15.32 -4.72 -18.04
N PHE A 66 15.86 -4.22 -16.93
CA PHE A 66 16.67 -3.01 -16.90
C PHE A 66 18.04 -3.28 -16.27
N ASP A 67 19.13 -3.08 -17.03
CA ASP A 67 20.48 -3.37 -16.54
C ASP A 67 20.87 -2.58 -15.28
N SER A 68 20.35 -1.36 -15.16
CA SER A 68 20.61 -0.49 -14.00
C SER A 68 19.91 -0.94 -12.70
N LEU A 69 18.98 -1.90 -12.78
CA LEU A 69 18.27 -2.48 -11.64
C LEU A 69 18.78 -3.88 -11.29
N GLN A 70 19.93 -4.31 -11.82
CA GLN A 70 20.49 -5.61 -11.46
C GLN A 70 20.74 -5.74 -9.94
N GLY A 71 20.25 -6.82 -9.35
CA GLY A 71 20.44 -7.16 -7.95
C GLY A 71 19.48 -6.48 -6.96
N VAL A 72 18.58 -5.61 -7.43
CA VAL A 72 17.50 -5.08 -6.57
C VAL A 72 16.44 -6.15 -6.31
N MET A 73 15.72 -6.00 -5.21
CA MET A 73 14.61 -6.89 -4.88
C MET A 73 13.45 -6.68 -5.85
N SER A 74 12.92 -7.75 -6.45
CA SER A 74 11.76 -7.66 -7.34
C SER A 74 10.44 -7.72 -6.56
N PHE A 75 9.37 -7.19 -7.16
CA PHE A 75 8.01 -7.32 -6.66
C PHE A 75 7.63 -8.79 -6.41
N ASP A 76 8.04 -9.70 -7.29
CA ASP A 76 7.77 -11.13 -7.15
C ASP A 76 8.48 -11.72 -5.92
N GLN A 77 9.72 -11.32 -5.66
CA GLN A 77 10.43 -11.73 -4.44
C GLN A 77 9.78 -11.18 -3.16
N ILE A 78 9.20 -9.97 -3.21
CA ILE A 78 8.45 -9.42 -2.07
C ILE A 78 7.21 -10.29 -1.83
N TRP A 79 6.49 -10.60 -2.91
CA TRP A 79 5.30 -11.42 -2.84
C TRP A 79 5.59 -12.81 -2.27
N ASP A 80 6.66 -13.47 -2.72
CA ASP A 80 7.09 -14.77 -2.20
C ASP A 80 7.34 -14.72 -0.68
N LYS A 81 8.00 -13.65 -0.19
CA LYS A 81 8.20 -13.46 1.26
C LYS A 81 6.87 -13.29 1.99
N ILE A 82 5.94 -12.50 1.47
CA ILE A 82 4.62 -12.28 2.09
C ILE A 82 3.83 -13.58 2.12
N SER A 83 3.76 -14.31 1.00
CA SER A 83 3.04 -15.57 0.87
C SER A 83 3.63 -16.67 1.75
N SER A 84 4.96 -16.75 1.88
CA SER A 84 5.61 -17.79 2.71
C SER A 84 5.23 -17.74 4.19
N VAL A 85 4.80 -16.58 4.69
CA VAL A 85 4.32 -16.45 6.08
C VAL A 85 2.92 -17.04 6.22
N THR A 86 2.10 -17.02 5.16
CA THR A 86 0.73 -17.53 5.20
C THR A 86 0.64 -19.05 5.40
N ASP A 87 1.73 -19.78 5.19
CA ASP A 87 1.80 -21.24 5.33
C ASP A 87 2.10 -21.71 6.78
N GLY A 88 2.19 -20.79 7.75
CA GLY A 88 2.46 -21.08 9.15
C GLY A 88 1.24 -21.58 9.95
N ILE A 89 1.49 -22.31 11.06
CA ILE A 89 0.45 -22.95 11.90
C ILE A 89 -0.42 -21.92 12.65
N GLU A 90 0.09 -20.71 12.91
CA GLU A 90 -0.64 -19.60 13.56
C GLU A 90 -0.53 -18.35 12.68
N PHE A 91 -1.40 -18.23 11.68
CA PHE A 91 -1.41 -17.07 10.81
C PHE A 91 -2.16 -15.88 11.44
N GLU A 92 -1.45 -14.77 11.64
CA GLU A 92 -2.06 -13.48 11.99
C GLU A 92 -2.25 -12.60 10.75
N PRO A 93 -3.44 -12.01 10.54
CA PRO A 93 -3.68 -11.08 9.43
C PRO A 93 -2.69 -9.92 9.42
N ARG A 94 -2.14 -9.64 8.24
CA ARG A 94 -1.18 -8.55 8.03
C ARG A 94 -1.78 -7.45 7.20
N VAL A 95 -1.45 -6.20 7.52
CA VAL A 95 -1.93 -5.04 6.78
C VAL A 95 -0.72 -4.23 6.32
N TYR A 96 -0.49 -4.22 5.01
CA TYR A 96 0.56 -3.43 4.38
C TYR A 96 -0.04 -2.15 3.81
N ILE A 97 0.60 -1.02 4.08
CA ILE A 97 0.39 0.22 3.32
C ILE A 97 1.36 0.16 2.15
N ILE A 98 0.81 0.07 0.94
CA ILE A 98 1.60 0.02 -0.29
C ILE A 98 1.76 1.43 -0.83
N SER A 99 3.00 1.80 -1.12
CA SER A 99 3.36 3.07 -1.74
C SER A 99 3.90 2.81 -3.14
N TRP A 100 3.33 3.43 -4.16
CA TRP A 100 3.80 3.31 -5.54
C TRP A 100 3.45 4.56 -6.36
N ASN A 101 4.46 5.21 -6.95
CA ASN A 101 4.30 6.35 -7.86
C ASN A 101 3.30 7.42 -7.34
N ASP A 102 3.55 7.93 -6.12
CA ASP A 102 2.72 8.94 -5.42
C ASP A 102 1.30 8.48 -5.02
N HIS A 103 1.00 7.19 -5.21
CA HIS A 103 -0.26 6.58 -4.80
C HIS A 103 -0.06 5.65 -3.60
N PHE A 104 -1.03 5.67 -2.68
CA PHE A 104 -1.07 4.76 -1.54
C PHE A 104 -2.35 3.92 -1.57
N PHE A 105 -2.22 2.62 -1.35
CA PHE A 105 -3.34 1.71 -1.15
C PHE A 105 -3.00 0.67 -0.09
N VAL A 106 -4.00 -0.03 0.43
CA VAL A 106 -3.79 -1.00 1.50
C VAL A 106 -3.91 -2.41 0.93
N LEU A 107 -2.93 -3.26 1.22
CA LEU A 107 -3.01 -4.71 1.04
C LEU A 107 -3.22 -5.36 2.40
N LYS A 108 -4.35 -6.04 2.57
CA LYS A 108 -4.58 -6.92 3.71
C LYS A 108 -4.40 -8.37 3.28
N VAL A 109 -3.58 -9.08 4.03
CA VAL A 109 -3.25 -10.49 3.83
C VAL A 109 -3.96 -11.31 4.89
N GLU A 110 -4.83 -12.22 4.46
CA GLU A 110 -5.46 -13.24 5.28
C GLU A 110 -5.11 -14.64 4.77
N GLU A 111 -5.28 -15.66 5.62
CA GLU A 111 -5.02 -17.06 5.28
C GLU A 111 -5.76 -17.48 3.99
N ASN A 112 -7.01 -17.04 3.82
CA ASN A 112 -7.89 -17.50 2.74
C ASN A 112 -8.21 -16.42 1.70
N ALA A 113 -7.67 -15.21 1.83
CA ALA A 113 -7.87 -14.15 0.85
C ALA A 113 -6.84 -13.01 0.96
N TYR A 114 -6.57 -12.37 -0.16
CA TYR A 114 -5.95 -11.05 -0.19
C TYR A 114 -7.01 -9.98 -0.47
N TYR A 115 -6.82 -8.80 0.14
CA TYR A 115 -7.70 -7.65 -0.09
C TYR A 115 -6.89 -6.43 -0.49
N ILE A 116 -7.26 -5.79 -1.59
CA ILE A 116 -6.80 -4.45 -1.94
C ILE A 116 -7.88 -3.46 -1.55
N ILE A 117 -7.51 -2.45 -0.76
CA ILE A 117 -8.38 -1.36 -0.37
C ILE A 117 -7.81 -0.07 -0.94
N ASP A 118 -8.56 0.58 -1.82
CA ASP A 118 -8.09 1.71 -2.59
C ASP A 118 -9.23 2.70 -2.89
N THR A 119 -8.93 3.98 -2.95
CA THR A 119 -9.83 5.03 -3.45
C THR A 119 -9.87 5.07 -4.99
N LEU A 120 -8.98 4.34 -5.68
CA LEU A 120 -8.86 4.24 -7.14
C LEU A 120 -8.72 5.62 -7.81
N GLY A 121 -7.89 6.48 -7.22
CA GLY A 121 -7.55 7.80 -7.74
C GLY A 121 -8.39 8.96 -7.17
N GLU A 122 -9.42 8.68 -6.37
CA GLU A 122 -10.14 9.73 -5.64
C GLU A 122 -9.25 10.30 -4.52
N ARG A 123 -9.18 11.63 -4.45
CA ARG A 123 -8.29 12.35 -3.54
C ARG A 123 -8.98 12.63 -2.20
N LEU A 124 -8.33 12.27 -1.10
CA LEU A 124 -8.88 12.49 0.25
C LEU A 124 -9.11 13.98 0.55
N TYR A 125 -8.21 14.88 0.13
CA TYR A 125 -8.39 16.31 0.38
C TYR A 125 -9.57 16.93 -0.38
N GLU A 126 -10.08 16.28 -1.43
CA GLU A 126 -11.22 16.74 -2.25
C GLU A 126 -12.58 16.33 -1.66
N GLY A 127 -12.58 15.63 -0.52
CA GLY A 127 -13.81 15.16 0.11
C GLY A 127 -14.23 13.77 -0.36
N CYS A 128 -13.27 12.90 -0.67
CA CYS A 128 -13.51 11.50 -0.98
C CYS A 128 -14.43 10.85 0.08
N SER A 129 -15.43 10.11 -0.38
CA SER A 129 -16.45 9.46 0.46
C SER A 129 -16.69 8.00 0.08
N LYS A 130 -15.87 7.46 -0.82
CA LYS A 130 -15.98 6.11 -1.34
C LYS A 130 -14.59 5.54 -1.56
N ALA A 131 -14.48 4.24 -1.37
CA ALA A 131 -13.33 3.45 -1.76
C ALA A 131 -13.83 2.07 -2.16
N TYR A 132 -12.91 1.22 -2.57
CA TYR A 132 -13.20 -0.11 -3.06
C TYR A 132 -12.41 -1.13 -2.25
N ILE A 133 -13.02 -2.28 -2.04
CA ILE A 133 -12.38 -3.46 -1.47
C ILE A 133 -12.44 -4.54 -2.53
N LEU A 134 -11.29 -4.85 -3.14
CA LEU A 134 -11.13 -5.96 -4.06
C LEU A 134 -10.70 -7.17 -3.24
N ARG A 135 -11.48 -8.25 -3.28
CA ARG A 135 -11.19 -9.51 -2.60
C ARG A 135 -10.70 -10.53 -3.61
N PHE A 136 -9.56 -11.15 -3.32
CA PHE A 136 -8.97 -12.23 -4.11
C PHE A 136 -8.89 -13.48 -3.23
N ASP A 137 -9.75 -14.45 -3.51
CA ASP A 137 -9.82 -15.75 -2.83
C ASP A 137 -9.67 -16.90 -3.82
N ASP A 138 -9.82 -18.15 -3.34
CA ASP A 138 -9.67 -19.36 -4.15
C ASP A 138 -10.61 -19.45 -5.36
N ASN A 139 -11.70 -18.68 -5.38
CA ASN A 139 -12.66 -18.63 -6.49
C ASN A 139 -12.37 -17.52 -7.49
N THR A 140 -11.36 -16.69 -7.22
CA THR A 140 -11.01 -15.57 -8.09
C THR A 140 -10.33 -16.07 -9.36
N MET A 141 -10.68 -15.48 -10.50
CA MET A 141 -10.11 -15.83 -11.81
C MET A 141 -9.83 -14.56 -12.59
N ILE A 142 -8.68 -14.50 -13.28
CA ILE A 142 -8.31 -13.42 -14.20
C ILE A 142 -8.20 -14.01 -15.60
N TYR A 143 -8.83 -13.34 -16.56
CA TYR A 143 -8.83 -13.71 -17.97
C TYR A 143 -8.21 -12.61 -18.83
N GLU A 144 -7.51 -12.99 -19.89
CA GLU A 144 -7.00 -12.09 -20.92
C GLU A 144 -7.94 -12.08 -22.11
N ASN A 145 -8.23 -10.89 -22.63
CA ASN A 145 -8.94 -10.77 -23.90
C ASN A 145 -7.94 -10.82 -25.04
N VAL A 146 -7.84 -11.97 -25.71
CA VAL A 146 -6.87 -12.22 -26.79
C VAL A 146 -7.32 -11.61 -28.14
N ALA A 147 -8.40 -10.83 -28.16
CA ALA A 147 -8.98 -10.29 -29.40
C ALA A 147 -8.14 -9.18 -30.05
N GLU A 148 -7.28 -8.46 -29.32
CA GLU A 148 -6.60 -7.27 -29.85
C GLU A 148 -5.29 -7.55 -30.62
N GLU A 149 -4.66 -8.73 -30.47
CA GLU A 149 -3.36 -9.01 -31.10
C GLU A 149 -3.42 -9.83 -32.41
N LYS A 150 -4.56 -10.43 -32.76
CA LYS A 150 -4.69 -11.30 -33.95
C LYS A 150 -5.79 -10.84 -34.90
N SER A 151 -5.62 -9.64 -35.46
CA SER A 151 -6.32 -9.28 -36.70
C SER A 151 -5.73 -10.04 -37.88
N GLN A 152 -6.10 -11.32 -38.04
CA GLN A 152 -6.32 -11.96 -39.34
C GLN A 152 -6.77 -13.42 -39.18
N LYS A 153 -7.95 -13.69 -39.78
CA LYS A 153 -8.60 -14.98 -40.09
C LYS A 153 -9.61 -15.52 -39.07
N ASN A 154 -10.86 -15.14 -39.35
CA ASN A 154 -12.11 -15.91 -39.42
C ASN A 154 -12.28 -17.13 -38.49
N ASP A 155 -13.41 -17.09 -37.77
CA ASP A 155 -14.11 -18.17 -37.07
C ASP A 155 -13.38 -18.83 -35.90
N THR A 156 -13.48 -18.23 -34.70
CA THR A 156 -13.89 -18.97 -33.49
C THR A 156 -14.23 -18.00 -32.35
N LYS A 157 -15.31 -18.31 -31.64
CA LYS A 157 -15.81 -17.68 -30.39
C LYS A 157 -14.70 -17.12 -29.51
N ASP A 158 -14.95 -15.94 -28.93
CA ASP A 158 -14.27 -15.33 -27.77
C ASP A 158 -13.50 -16.36 -26.93
N LYS A 159 -12.20 -16.51 -27.21
CA LYS A 159 -11.31 -17.35 -26.41
C LYS A 159 -10.66 -16.46 -25.37
N GLU A 160 -11.38 -16.19 -24.29
CA GLU A 160 -10.78 -15.67 -23.06
C GLU A 160 -9.78 -16.72 -22.55
N GLU A 161 -8.51 -16.34 -22.42
CA GLU A 161 -7.48 -17.22 -21.86
C GLU A 161 -7.35 -16.96 -20.36
N MET A 162 -7.48 -18.00 -19.54
CA MET A 162 -7.35 -17.86 -18.08
C MET A 162 -5.87 -17.66 -17.72
N ILE A 163 -5.54 -16.47 -17.22
CA ILE A 163 -4.18 -16.09 -16.80
C ILE A 163 -3.85 -16.67 -15.43
N CYS A 164 -4.77 -16.50 -14.47
CA CYS A 164 -4.53 -16.77 -13.07
C CYS A 164 -5.82 -17.21 -12.39
N LYS A 165 -5.67 -17.96 -11.30
CA LYS A 165 -6.77 -18.39 -10.43
C LYS A 165 -6.35 -18.33 -8.96
N GLY A 166 -7.35 -18.23 -8.09
CA GLY A 166 -7.18 -18.19 -6.65
C GLY A 166 -6.65 -16.85 -6.14
N LYS A 167 -6.18 -16.86 -4.90
CA LYS A 167 -5.64 -15.68 -4.20
C LYS A 167 -4.51 -14.99 -4.97
N GLU A 168 -3.68 -15.75 -5.69
CA GLU A 168 -2.57 -15.24 -6.50
C GLU A 168 -3.01 -14.28 -7.62
N CYS A 169 -4.31 -14.26 -7.96
CA CYS A 169 -4.87 -13.21 -8.80
C CYS A 169 -4.58 -11.80 -8.26
N CYS A 170 -4.42 -11.62 -6.95
CA CYS A 170 -4.04 -10.33 -6.36
C CYS A 170 -2.66 -9.87 -6.83
N ARG A 171 -1.69 -10.80 -6.90
CA ARG A 171 -0.33 -10.54 -7.40
C ARG A 171 -0.38 -10.09 -8.85
N GLU A 172 -1.11 -10.84 -9.67
CA GLU A 172 -1.26 -10.55 -11.10
C GLU A 172 -2.04 -9.26 -11.34
N PHE A 173 -3.05 -8.95 -10.52
CA PHE A 173 -3.75 -7.67 -10.59
C PHE A 173 -2.80 -6.51 -10.34
N ILE A 174 -2.02 -6.52 -9.26
CA ILE A 174 -1.06 -5.44 -8.96
C ILE A 174 -0.04 -5.31 -10.10
N LYS A 175 0.54 -6.44 -10.53
CA LYS A 175 1.58 -6.45 -11.57
C LYS A 175 1.07 -6.01 -12.95
N ARG A 176 -0.10 -6.50 -13.38
CA ARG A 176 -0.65 -6.22 -14.72
C ARG A 176 -1.46 -4.94 -14.78
N PHE A 177 -2.19 -4.57 -13.73
CA PHE A 177 -3.03 -3.37 -13.76
C PHE A 177 -2.24 -2.12 -13.39
N LEU A 178 -1.42 -2.18 -12.35
CA LEU A 178 -0.64 -1.01 -11.93
C LEU A 178 0.61 -0.84 -12.79
N ALA A 179 1.45 -1.88 -12.91
CA ALA A 179 2.76 -1.70 -13.52
C ALA A 179 2.80 -1.77 -15.07
N ALA A 180 1.77 -2.29 -15.74
CA ALA A 180 1.87 -2.57 -17.18
C ALA A 180 2.09 -1.33 -18.05
N ILE A 181 1.38 -0.23 -17.79
CA ILE A 181 1.54 1.01 -18.56
C ILE A 181 2.95 1.60 -18.31
N PRO A 182 3.40 1.81 -17.06
CA PRO A 182 4.75 2.30 -16.81
C PRO A 182 5.85 1.41 -17.38
N LEU A 183 5.73 0.08 -17.24
CA LEU A 183 6.70 -0.86 -17.81
C LEU A 183 6.82 -0.71 -19.32
N LYS A 184 5.70 -0.71 -20.04
CA LYS A 184 5.69 -0.57 -21.51
C LYS A 184 6.36 0.73 -21.96
N GLU A 185 6.04 1.85 -21.31
CA GLU A 185 6.63 3.15 -21.63
C GLU A 185 8.14 3.19 -21.35
N LEU A 186 8.60 2.58 -20.24
CA LEU A 186 10.00 2.56 -19.87
C LEU A 186 10.83 1.66 -20.78
N GLU A 187 10.30 0.51 -21.20
CA GLU A 187 10.94 -0.36 -22.20
C GLU A 187 11.13 0.36 -23.55
N GLU A 188 10.16 1.17 -23.97
CA GLU A 188 10.30 1.98 -25.19
C GLU A 188 11.34 3.10 -25.05
N GLN A 189 11.51 3.66 -23.85
CA GLN A 189 12.52 4.68 -23.55
C GLN A 189 13.93 4.11 -23.43
N GLU A 190 14.05 2.90 -22.89
CA GLU A 190 15.31 2.16 -22.78
C GLU A 190 15.83 1.76 -24.16
N LYS A 191 14.97 1.28 -25.06
CA LYS A 191 15.32 1.02 -26.48
C LYS A 191 15.84 2.25 -27.21
N LYS A 192 15.48 3.44 -26.74
CA LYS A 192 15.95 4.73 -27.27
C LYS A 192 17.19 5.26 -26.53
N GLU A 193 17.72 4.51 -25.56
CA GLU A 193 18.82 4.88 -24.66
C GLU A 193 18.59 6.21 -23.92
N THR A 194 17.33 6.54 -23.63
CA THR A 194 16.94 7.84 -23.02
C THR A 194 16.57 7.74 -21.54
N ILE A 195 16.66 6.54 -20.96
CA ILE A 195 16.15 6.28 -19.62
C ILE A 195 17.20 6.54 -18.55
N SER A 196 16.82 7.27 -17.51
CA SER A 196 17.67 7.49 -16.33
C SER A 196 17.31 6.52 -15.22
N TYR A 197 18.29 6.18 -14.38
CA TYR A 197 18.05 5.40 -13.16
C TYR A 197 16.97 6.04 -12.26
N VAL A 198 16.95 7.38 -12.19
CA VAL A 198 15.94 8.13 -11.42
C VAL A 198 14.53 7.88 -11.97
N SER A 199 14.37 7.84 -13.30
CA SER A 199 13.09 7.56 -13.94
C SER A 199 12.59 6.15 -13.64
N LEU A 200 13.49 5.16 -13.64
CA LEU A 200 13.18 3.78 -13.28
C LEU A 200 12.76 3.68 -11.81
N HIS A 201 13.55 4.28 -10.93
CA HIS A 201 13.27 4.32 -9.50
C HIS A 201 11.91 4.94 -9.20
N HIS A 202 11.61 6.10 -9.78
CA HIS A 202 10.36 6.79 -9.51
C HIS A 202 9.11 6.00 -9.97
N ARG A 203 9.23 5.22 -11.04
CA ARG A 203 8.07 4.58 -11.70
C ARG A 203 7.89 3.10 -11.37
N LEU A 204 8.98 2.41 -11.05
CA LEU A 204 8.96 0.96 -10.81
C LEU A 204 9.15 0.58 -9.35
N GLN A 205 9.68 1.46 -8.51
CA GLN A 205 9.80 1.17 -7.08
C GLN A 205 8.41 1.09 -6.43
N ILE A 206 8.20 0.02 -5.70
CA ILE A 206 7.03 -0.23 -4.88
C ILE A 206 7.47 -0.60 -3.46
N GLU A 207 6.77 -0.05 -2.49
CA GLU A 207 7.08 -0.22 -1.07
C GLU A 207 5.91 -0.89 -0.36
N PHE A 208 6.20 -1.89 0.46
CA PHE A 208 5.23 -2.61 1.29
C PHE A 208 5.55 -2.31 2.74
N ASN A 209 4.75 -1.45 3.37
CA ASN A 209 4.96 -1.01 4.75
C ASN A 209 4.05 -1.80 5.69
N LEU A 210 4.58 -2.80 6.40
CA LEU A 210 3.78 -3.59 7.34
C LEU A 210 3.37 -2.69 8.50
N SER A 211 2.06 -2.49 8.64
CA SER A 211 1.48 -1.65 9.68
C SER A 211 0.97 -2.48 10.86
N TYR A 212 1.07 -1.91 12.05
CA TYR A 212 0.49 -2.46 13.28
C TYR A 212 -0.04 -1.34 14.17
N LEU A 213 -1.02 -1.68 15.00
CA LEU A 213 -1.56 -0.75 15.98
C LEU A 213 -0.67 -0.73 17.22
N LEU A 214 -0.33 0.48 17.68
CA LEU A 214 0.27 0.66 18.98
C LEU A 214 -0.78 0.32 20.04
N SER A 215 -0.52 -0.72 20.83
CA SER A 215 -1.33 -0.98 22.02
C SER A 215 -1.27 0.25 22.91
N SER A 216 -2.42 0.76 23.35
CA SER A 216 -2.46 1.84 24.33
C SER A 216 -1.91 1.29 25.64
N SER A 217 -0.61 1.44 25.87
CA SER A 217 -0.02 1.24 27.19
C SER A 217 -0.75 2.19 28.13
N SER A 218 -1.56 1.65 29.04
CA SER A 218 -2.09 2.42 30.15
C SER A 218 -0.87 2.98 30.87
N SER A 219 -0.66 4.30 30.80
CA SER A 219 0.34 5.00 31.58
C SER A 219 -0.06 4.84 33.05
N SER A 220 0.41 3.77 33.68
CA SER A 220 0.45 3.67 35.13
C SER A 220 1.35 4.79 35.61
N LEU A 221 0.72 5.89 36.03
CA LEU A 221 1.34 6.96 36.79
C LEU A 221 2.05 6.32 37.98
N THR A 222 3.35 6.13 37.87
CA THR A 222 4.18 5.82 39.03
C THR A 222 4.26 7.12 39.83
N SER A 223 3.61 7.10 40.98
CA SER A 223 3.70 8.15 41.98
C SER A 223 5.17 8.36 42.36
N SER A 224 5.66 9.59 42.15
CA SER A 224 7.00 10.00 42.59
C SER A 224 7.06 9.99 44.13
N PRO A 225 8.06 9.36 44.77
CA PRO A 225 8.22 9.40 46.21
C PRO A 225 9.15 10.56 46.58
N PHE A 226 8.70 11.79 46.45
CA PHE A 226 9.36 12.92 47.09
C PHE A 226 8.33 13.94 47.55
N SER A 227 7.93 13.81 48.81
CA SER A 227 7.32 14.89 49.58
C SER A 227 8.16 15.05 50.83
N SER A 228 9.03 16.05 50.79
CA SER A 228 9.89 16.50 51.87
C SER A 228 9.06 16.90 53.09
N SER A 229 9.39 16.34 54.24
CA SER A 229 8.95 16.75 55.57
C SER A 229 9.46 18.16 55.89
N SER A 230 8.55 19.12 56.03
CA SER A 230 8.82 20.42 56.64
C SER A 230 8.45 20.37 58.11
N THR A 231 9.47 20.36 58.96
CA THR A 231 9.36 20.42 60.41
C THR A 231 8.88 21.79 60.86
N THR A 232 7.89 21.77 61.74
CA THR A 232 7.26 22.91 62.40
C THR A 232 8.24 23.63 63.33
N SER A 233 8.21 24.96 63.36
CA SER A 233 8.80 25.75 64.45
C SER A 233 7.97 27.03 64.63
N THR A 234 7.24 27.08 65.74
CA THR A 234 6.74 28.32 66.36
C THR A 234 6.69 28.10 67.86
N LEU A 235 7.53 28.88 68.56
CA LEU A 235 7.54 29.29 69.97
C LEU A 235 7.41 28.22 71.06
#